data_AF-A0A2W6SZL2-F1
#
_entry.id   AF-A0A2W6SZL2-F1
#
_cell.length_a   1.000
_cell.length_b   1.000
_cell.length_c   1.000
_cell.angle_alpha   90.00
_cell.angle_beta   90.00
_cell.angle_gamma   90.00
#
_symmetry.space_group_name_H-M   'P 1'
#
loop_
_entity.id
_entity.type
_entity.pdbx_description
1 polymer ?
#
loop_
_entity_poly.entity_id
_entity_poly.type
_entity_poly.pdbx_seq_one_letter_code
_entity_poly.pdbx_strand_id
1 'polypeptide(L)'
;MKTLYQSKNRKIELKIIGYDEPNNGRELHIAELYINGKNLSHKYFENKWNRLNFNLNEFQFESPDSKYIFIPAEGNSFVINVNTLSMIKLPYKALSTVYFKKNEFLGNRIKIYYSDETVELNLLIND
;
A
#
# COMPACT_ATOMS: atom_id res chain seq x y z
N MET A 1 3.43 12.85 -11.67
CA MET A 1 3.23 11.74 -10.72
C MET A 1 1.74 11.44 -10.62
N LYS A 2 1.34 10.16 -10.55
CA LYS A 2 -0.08 9.77 -10.39
C LYS A 2 -0.52 10.05 -8.96
N THR A 3 -1.56 10.85 -8.77
CA THR A 3 -2.06 11.25 -7.44
C THR A 3 -3.31 10.48 -7.01
N LEU A 4 -3.90 9.70 -7.91
CA LEU A 4 -5.07 8.86 -7.63
C LEU A 4 -4.83 7.45 -8.17
N TYR A 5 -4.90 6.48 -7.26
CA TYR A 5 -5.00 5.06 -7.59
C TYR A 5 -6.42 4.61 -7.28
N GLN A 6 -7.06 3.93 -8.21
CA GLN A 6 -8.46 3.50 -8.10
C GLN A 6 -8.57 2.06 -8.57
N SER A 7 -9.30 1.24 -7.82
CA SER A 7 -9.58 -0.15 -8.17
C SER A 7 -10.47 -0.20 -9.42
N LYS A 8 -10.40 -1.28 -10.20
CA LYS A 8 -11.20 -1.46 -11.43
C LYS A 8 -12.71 -1.30 -11.18
N ASN A 9 -13.18 -1.79 -10.03
CA ASN A 9 -14.59 -1.67 -9.61
C ASN A 9 -14.93 -0.32 -8.96
N ARG A 10 -13.97 0.61 -8.85
CA ARG A 10 -14.08 1.95 -8.25
C ARG A 10 -14.55 1.97 -6.79
N LYS A 11 -14.46 0.84 -6.09
CA LYS A 11 -14.81 0.76 -4.67
C LYS A 11 -13.70 1.24 -3.76
N ILE A 12 -12.44 1.14 -4.17
CA ILE A 12 -11.29 1.52 -3.33
C ILE A 12 -10.45 2.54 -4.09
N GLU A 13 -10.17 3.66 -3.42
CA GLU A 13 -9.34 4.75 -3.95
C GLU A 13 -8.25 5.12 -2.95
N LEU A 14 -7.03 5.29 -3.43
CA LEU A 14 -5.91 5.85 -2.68
C LEU A 14 -5.53 7.18 -3.32
N LYS A 15 -5.73 8.26 -2.58
CA LYS A 15 -5.48 9.64 -3.02
C LYS A 15 -4.25 10.17 -2.34
N ILE A 16 -3.27 10.63 -3.10
CA ILE A 16 -2.14 11.37 -2.57
C ILE A 16 -2.55 12.84 -2.49
N ILE A 17 -2.60 13.37 -1.27
CA ILE A 17 -3.11 14.71 -0.96
C ILE A 17 -2.00 15.70 -0.61
N GLY A 18 -0.77 15.23 -0.47
CA GLY A 18 0.38 16.06 -0.14
C GLY A 18 1.65 15.25 0.02
N TYR A 19 2.68 15.92 0.51
CA TYR A 19 3.97 15.33 0.86
C TYR A 19 4.38 15.79 2.26
N ASP A 20 5.24 15.00 2.89
CA ASP A 20 5.78 15.23 4.22
C ASP A 20 7.26 14.82 4.22
N GLU A 21 8.09 15.47 5.04
CA GLU A 21 9.50 15.09 5.25
C GLU A 21 9.79 14.84 6.74
N PRO A 22 9.16 13.83 7.37
CA PRO A 22 9.28 13.63 8.80
C PRO A 22 10.59 12.90 9.12
N ASN A 23 11.60 13.70 9.46
CA ASN A 23 12.91 13.31 9.98
C ASN A 23 13.91 12.73 8.95
N ASN A 24 15.10 13.34 8.93
CA ASN A 24 16.32 12.87 8.25
C ASN A 24 16.20 12.70 6.72
N GLY A 25 15.51 13.60 6.03
CA GLY A 25 15.52 13.67 4.56
C GLY A 25 14.77 12.53 3.86
N ARG A 26 13.78 11.93 4.52
CA ARG A 26 12.85 10.98 3.90
C ARG A 26 11.64 11.73 3.37
N GLU A 27 11.49 11.78 2.06
CA GLU A 27 10.27 12.26 1.42
C GLU A 27 9.18 11.19 1.54
N LEU A 28 7.96 11.57 1.90
CA LEU A 28 6.81 10.70 2.02
C LEU A 28 5.60 11.32 1.33
N HIS A 29 4.71 10.49 0.82
CA HIS A 29 3.39 10.96 0.40
C HIS A 29 2.41 10.89 1.55
N ILE A 30 1.62 11.95 1.74
CA ILE A 30 0.42 11.91 2.59
C ILE A 30 -0.73 11.40 1.72
N ALA A 31 -1.41 10.36 2.20
CA ALA A 31 -2.48 9.73 1.44
C ALA A 31 -3.81 9.60 2.21
N GLU A 32 -4.90 9.56 1.48
CA GLU A 32 -6.22 9.20 1.99
C GLU A 32 -6.72 7.93 1.31
N LEU A 33 -7.25 7.00 2.10
CA LEU A 33 -7.86 5.77 1.63
C LEU A 33 -9.38 5.90 1.69
N TYR A 34 -10.04 5.83 0.53
CA TYR A 34 -11.50 5.79 0.42
C TYR A 34 -11.96 4.38 0.08
N ILE A 35 -12.99 3.91 0.77
CA ILE A 35 -13.66 2.64 0.48
C ILE A 35 -15.16 2.93 0.39
N ASN A 36 -15.76 2.58 -0.75
CA ASN A 36 -17.14 2.89 -1.12
C ASN A 36 -17.49 4.38 -0.90
N GLY A 37 -16.59 5.27 -1.31
CA GLY A 37 -16.75 6.73 -1.20
C GLY A 37 -16.52 7.32 0.19
N LYS A 38 -16.22 6.51 1.22
CA LYS A 38 -15.95 7.00 2.58
C LYS A 38 -14.46 7.00 2.88
N ASN A 39 -13.95 8.08 3.44
CA ASN A 39 -12.56 8.17 3.91
C ASN A 39 -12.37 7.28 5.15
N LEU A 40 -11.63 6.18 4.98
CA LEU A 40 -11.34 5.19 6.01
C LEU A 40 -9.85 5.18 6.40
N SER A 41 -9.12 6.26 6.13
CA SER A 41 -7.68 6.34 6.41
C SER A 41 -7.35 5.99 7.87
N HIS A 42 -8.12 6.53 8.82
CA HIS A 42 -7.95 6.29 10.25
C HIS A 42 -8.20 4.83 10.69
N LYS A 43 -8.90 4.04 9.86
CA LYS A 43 -9.20 2.63 10.14
C LYS A 43 -8.06 1.71 9.70
N TYR A 44 -7.39 2.04 8.59
CA TYR A 44 -6.37 1.18 7.98
C TYR A 44 -4.94 1.62 8.29
N PHE A 45 -4.68 2.92 8.42
CA PHE A 45 -3.36 3.43 8.81
C PHE A 45 -3.27 3.54 10.34
N GLU A 46 -2.33 2.79 10.91
CA GLU A 46 -2.08 2.78 12.35
C GLU A 46 -1.59 4.15 12.84
N ASN A 47 -1.99 4.53 14.05
CA ASN A 47 -1.57 5.78 14.71
C ASN A 47 -1.79 7.05 13.86
N LYS A 48 -2.73 7.01 12.91
CA LYS A 48 -2.97 8.08 11.93
C LYS A 48 -1.76 8.39 11.04
N TRP A 49 -0.81 7.45 10.92
CA TRP A 49 0.36 7.57 10.06
C TRP A 49 0.03 7.15 8.62
N ASN A 50 -0.73 8.00 7.93
CA ASN A 50 -1.16 7.81 6.55
C ASN A 50 -0.09 8.18 5.51
N ARG A 51 1.15 7.76 5.76
CA ARG A 51 2.30 8.03 4.89
C ARG A 51 2.60 6.83 4.02
N LEU A 52 2.86 7.08 2.76
CA LEU A 52 3.29 6.08 1.79
C LEU A 52 4.76 6.28 1.43
N ASN A 53 5.39 5.20 0.97
CA ASN A 53 6.66 5.28 0.27
C ASN A 53 6.56 6.25 -0.92
N PHE A 54 7.62 7.02 -1.14
CA PHE A 54 7.63 8.10 -2.14
C PHE A 54 7.82 7.60 -3.56
N ASN A 55 8.73 6.65 -3.77
CA ASN A 55 8.91 6.06 -5.08
C ASN A 55 7.75 5.12 -5.43
N LEU A 56 6.80 5.60 -6.24
CA LEU A 56 5.63 4.82 -6.67
C LEU A 56 5.60 4.58 -8.19
N ASN A 57 6.74 4.66 -8.87
CA ASN A 57 6.82 4.56 -10.34
C ASN A 57 6.40 3.18 -10.86
N GLU A 58 6.77 2.11 -10.16
CA GLU A 58 6.41 0.72 -10.48
C GLU A 58 5.40 0.15 -9.48
N PHE A 59 4.61 1.01 -8.83
CA PHE A 59 3.59 0.59 -7.87
C PHE A 59 2.37 -0.05 -8.56
N GLN A 60 2.11 -1.31 -8.24
CA GLN A 60 0.90 -2.02 -8.64
C GLN A 60 -0.15 -1.96 -7.52
N PHE A 61 -1.15 -1.10 -7.67
CA PHE A 61 -2.19 -0.89 -6.67
C PHE A 61 -3.12 -2.10 -6.45
N GLU A 62 -3.52 -2.77 -7.53
CA GLU A 62 -4.54 -3.82 -7.50
C GLU A 62 -4.02 -5.11 -8.14
N SER A 63 -4.39 -6.25 -7.55
CA SER A 63 -4.07 -7.57 -8.11
C SER A 63 -4.75 -7.78 -9.48
N PRO A 64 -4.17 -8.60 -10.38
CA PRO A 64 -4.78 -8.84 -11.70
C PRO A 64 -6.24 -9.32 -11.63
N ASP A 65 -6.55 -10.17 -10.64
CA ASP A 65 -7.88 -10.72 -10.38
C ASP A 65 -8.78 -9.82 -9.52
N SER A 66 -8.33 -8.62 -9.16
CA SER A 66 -9.08 -7.61 -8.39
C SER A 66 -9.53 -8.05 -6.99
N LYS A 67 -8.91 -9.10 -6.43
CA LYS A 67 -9.20 -9.58 -5.07
C LYS A 67 -8.44 -8.81 -4.00
N TYR A 68 -7.31 -8.19 -4.36
CA TYR A 68 -6.41 -7.57 -3.40
C TYR A 68 -6.00 -6.17 -3.83
N ILE A 69 -5.92 -5.28 -2.85
CA ILE A 69 -5.33 -3.94 -2.99
C ILE A 69 -4.09 -3.86 -2.10
N PHE A 70 -2.94 -3.47 -2.67
CA PHE A 70 -1.71 -3.23 -1.92
C PHE A 70 -1.57 -1.76 -1.58
N ILE A 71 -1.22 -1.47 -0.31
CA ILE A 71 -0.92 -0.13 0.18
C ILE A 71 0.54 -0.11 0.66
N PRO A 72 1.43 0.66 -0.01
CA PRO A 72 2.84 0.77 0.35
C PRO A 72 3.04 1.77 1.49
N ALA A 73 2.36 1.56 2.62
CA ALA A 73 2.52 2.39 3.80
C ALA A 73 3.96 2.31 4.33
N GLU A 74 4.50 3.45 4.80
CA GLU A 74 5.85 3.50 5.35
C GLU A 74 5.96 2.56 6.56
N GLY A 75 6.98 1.72 6.55
CA GLY A 75 7.26 0.78 7.62
C GLY A 75 6.36 -0.44 7.59
N ASN A 76 5.04 -0.24 7.56
CA ASN A 76 4.03 -1.27 7.75
C ASN A 76 3.10 -1.35 6.54
N SER A 77 3.64 -1.70 5.38
CA SER A 77 2.82 -1.93 4.19
C SER A 77 1.77 -3.03 4.46
N PHE A 78 0.65 -2.99 3.75
CA PHE A 78 -0.45 -3.92 3.97
C PHE A 78 -1.24 -4.19 2.69
N VAL A 79 -2.01 -5.28 2.70
CA VAL A 79 -2.93 -5.66 1.64
C VAL A 79 -4.35 -5.65 2.19
N ILE A 80 -5.32 -5.25 1.38
CA ILE A 80 -6.75 -5.31 1.68
C ILE A 80 -7.37 -6.38 0.80
N ASN A 81 -8.07 -7.35 1.39
CA ASN A 81 -8.95 -8.25 0.65
C ASN A 81 -10.23 -7.47 0.27
N VAL A 82 -10.51 -7.35 -1.03
CA VAL A 82 -11.60 -6.52 -1.56
C VAL A 82 -12.98 -7.06 -1.19
N ASN A 83 -13.12 -8.37 -0.99
CA ASN A 83 -14.40 -9.01 -0.69
C ASN A 83 -14.78 -8.88 0.79
N THR A 84 -13.81 -9.11 1.69
CA THR A 84 -14.03 -9.10 3.15
C THR A 84 -13.68 -7.76 3.79
N LEU A 85 -12.95 -6.90 3.08
CA LEU A 85 -12.33 -5.66 3.57
C LEU A 85 -11.34 -5.89 4.73
N SER A 86 -10.90 -7.14 4.93
CA SER A 86 -9.88 -7.47 5.93
C SER A 86 -8.50 -7.00 5.50
N MET A 87 -7.69 -6.63 6.48
CA MET A 87 -6.32 -6.16 6.27
C MET A 87 -5.33 -7.29 6.59
N ILE A 88 -4.41 -7.53 5.66
CA ILE A 88 -3.26 -8.43 5.82
C ILE A 88 -2.04 -7.52 5.98
N LYS A 89 -1.48 -7.51 7.18
CA LYS A 89 -0.25 -6.75 7.46
C LYS A 89 0.96 -7.49 6.87
N LEU A 90 1.89 -6.74 6.29
CA LEU A 90 3.17 -7.30 5.88
C LEU A 90 4.22 -7.08 6.96
N PRO A 91 5.35 -7.82 6.91
CA PRO A 91 6.46 -7.59 7.81
C PRO A 91 6.92 -6.14 7.81
N TYR A 92 7.24 -5.63 9.00
CA TYR A 92 7.75 -4.28 9.15
C TYR A 92 9.10 -4.12 8.44
N LYS A 93 9.25 -3.03 7.67
CA LYS A 93 10.50 -2.65 6.99
C LYS A 93 10.90 -1.23 7.35
N ALA A 94 11.89 -1.10 8.23
CA ALA A 94 12.54 0.17 8.51
C ALA A 94 13.10 0.79 7.22
N LEU A 95 12.96 2.11 7.07
CA LEU A 95 13.45 2.85 5.90
C LEU A 95 12.90 2.36 4.54
N SER A 96 11.75 1.67 4.54
CA SER A 96 11.09 1.19 3.32
C SER A 96 10.88 2.27 2.27
N THR A 97 10.69 3.53 2.68
CA THR A 97 10.55 4.67 1.77
C THR A 97 11.77 4.90 0.88
N VAL A 98 12.98 4.69 1.41
CA VAL A 98 14.23 4.84 0.66
C VAL A 98 14.44 3.65 -0.27
N TYR A 99 14.04 2.47 0.18
CA TYR A 99 14.40 1.23 -0.49
C TYR A 99 13.30 0.68 -1.40
N PHE A 100 12.04 1.06 -1.24
CA PHE A 100 10.94 0.50 -2.02
C PHE A 100 11.10 0.82 -3.50
N LYS A 101 11.06 -0.22 -4.33
CA LYS A 101 11.11 -0.10 -5.80
C LYS A 101 9.76 -0.38 -6.42
N LYS A 102 9.16 -1.53 -6.06
CA LYS A 102 7.90 -2.00 -6.64
C LYS A 102 7.27 -3.14 -5.86
N ASN A 103 6.05 -3.47 -6.25
CA ASN A 103 5.40 -4.71 -5.89
C ASN A 103 4.83 -5.41 -7.13
N GLU A 104 4.62 -6.71 -7.01
CA GLU A 104 4.05 -7.56 -8.05
C GLU A 104 3.12 -8.59 -7.41
N PHE A 105 1.95 -8.78 -7.99
CA PHE A 105 1.03 -9.85 -7.61
C PHE A 105 1.24 -11.08 -8.51
N LEU A 106 1.56 -12.22 -7.89
CA LEU A 106 1.84 -13.50 -8.55
C LEU A 106 0.82 -14.56 -8.10
N GLY A 107 -0.37 -14.51 -8.70
CA GLY A 107 -1.51 -15.31 -8.26
C GLY A 107 -1.97 -14.88 -6.86
N ASN A 108 -1.96 -15.82 -5.91
CA ASN A 108 -2.31 -15.53 -4.50
C ASN A 108 -1.10 -15.08 -3.67
N ARG A 109 -0.08 -14.50 -4.30
CA ARG A 109 1.12 -14.00 -3.62
C ARG A 109 1.36 -12.56 -3.98
N ILE A 110 1.95 -11.82 -3.05
CA ILE A 110 2.55 -10.52 -3.34
C ILE A 110 4.05 -10.62 -3.11
N LYS A 111 4.81 -10.07 -4.04
CA LYS A 111 6.26 -9.91 -3.95
C LYS A 111 6.57 -8.43 -3.96
N ILE A 112 7.38 -7.99 -3.00
CA ILE A 112 7.80 -6.60 -2.84
C ILE A 112 9.30 -6.54 -2.98
N TYR A 113 9.75 -5.68 -3.87
CA TYR A 113 11.16 -5.48 -4.14
C TYR A 113 11.59 -4.17 -3.47
N TYR A 114 12.49 -4.33 -2.51
CA TYR A 114 13.28 -3.24 -1.97
C TYR A 114 14.63 -3.20 -2.69
N SER A 115 15.43 -2.17 -2.47
CA SER A 115 16.77 -2.08 -3.05
C SER A 115 17.77 -3.05 -2.42
N ASP A 116 17.52 -3.42 -1.17
CA ASP A 116 18.38 -4.24 -0.32
C ASP A 116 17.83 -5.67 -0.12
N GLU A 117 16.54 -5.89 -0.32
CA GLU A 117 15.94 -7.22 -0.19
C GLU A 117 14.67 -7.42 -1.05
N THR A 118 14.10 -8.62 -0.96
CA THR A 118 12.81 -8.94 -1.56
C THR A 118 11.98 -9.74 -0.59
N VAL A 119 10.73 -9.28 -0.36
CA VAL A 119 9.77 -9.92 0.54
C VAL A 119 8.69 -10.57 -0.29
N GLU A 120 8.36 -11.83 0.01
CA GLU A 120 7.26 -12.56 -0.64
C GLU A 120 6.29 -13.10 0.41
N LEU A 121 4.98 -12.91 0.18
CA LEU A 121 3.94 -13.33 1.11
C LEU A 121 2.79 -14.03 0.37
N ASN A 122 2.28 -15.12 0.94
CA ASN A 122 1.03 -15.75 0.51
C ASN A 122 -0.17 -14.98 1.08
N LEU A 123 -1.13 -14.64 0.22
CA LEU A 123 -2.34 -13.88 0.55
C LEU A 123 -3.56 -14.79 0.83
N LEU A 124 -3.39 -16.11 0.73
CA LEU A 124 -4.39 -17.06 1.17
C LEU A 124 -4.53 -16.94 2.69
N ILE A 125 -5.59 -16.28 3.14
CA ILE A 125 -6.10 -16.49 4.48
C ILE A 125 -7.00 -17.71 4.37
N ASN A 126 -6.71 -18.76 5.14
CA ASN A 126 -7.68 -19.82 5.37
C ASN A 126 -8.87 -19.17 6.09
N ASP A 127 -10.00 -19.04 5.40
CA ASP A 127 -11.28 -18.76 6.05
C ASP A 127 -11.65 -19.92 7.00
#